data_AF-A0A1A8QL30-F1
#
_entry.id   AF-A0A1A8QL30-F1
#
_cell.length_a   1.000
_cell.length_b   1.000
_cell.length_c   1.000
_cell.angle_alpha   90.00
_cell.angle_beta   90.00
_cell.angle_gamma   90.00
#
_symmetry.space_group_name_H-M   'P 1'
#
loop_
_entity.id
_entity.type
_entity.pdbx_description
1 polymer ?
#
loop_
_entity_poly.entity_id
_entity_poly.type
_entity_poly.pdbx_seq_one_letter_code
_entity_poly.pdbx_strand_id
1 'polypeptide(L)'
;MSWKSSDGHKSDIMAVRQCSPLGVIATASHDGELVIWRLDTQRPIIHLHRGTQAALPVDSLVFLQHRAESRTLRDRGVLVSSQAGYLCFWSVTGVKRGCFYAPEQPGERVLIMSSDQIKNSILVSGDTKGCLQIWDISSYAVNIQSQSACEQPPLLQRWSAHSRPLVCVEVLHVADREFLLTASADGSAGLWTRDGDHVGCFGQLETWSITGPATYHRQGGGMTN
;
A
#
# COMPACT_ATOMS: atom_id res chain seq x y z
N MET A 1 15.05 24.04 11.68
CA MET A 1 15.03 23.97 10.20
C MET A 1 13.70 24.56 9.72
N SER A 2 13.67 25.79 9.19
CA SER A 2 12.42 26.37 8.65
C SER A 2 12.27 25.97 7.19
N TRP A 3 11.17 25.32 6.83
CA TRP A 3 10.78 25.08 5.44
C TRP A 3 10.61 26.44 4.73
N LYS A 4 11.32 26.66 3.61
CA LYS A 4 11.37 27.96 2.89
C LYS A 4 10.68 27.95 1.53
N SER A 5 10.06 26.85 1.09
CA SER A 5 9.33 26.82 -0.18
C SER A 5 7.89 27.30 0.01
N SER A 6 7.49 28.31 -0.76
CA SER A 6 6.09 28.76 -0.88
C SER A 6 5.17 27.75 -1.59
N ASP A 7 5.76 26.68 -2.14
CA ASP A 7 5.10 25.56 -2.82
C ASP A 7 5.10 24.27 -1.98
N GLY A 8 5.20 24.39 -0.65
CA GLY A 8 5.02 23.24 0.26
C GLY A 8 3.55 22.85 0.47
N HIS A 9 3.35 21.70 1.12
CA HIS A 9 2.03 21.28 1.63
C HIS A 9 1.45 22.34 2.57
N LYS A 10 0.13 22.51 2.52
CA LYS A 10 -0.60 23.44 3.39
C LYS A 10 -1.18 22.79 4.64
N SER A 11 -1.08 21.47 4.74
CA SER A 11 -1.60 20.65 5.83
C SER A 11 -0.56 19.61 6.26
N ASP A 12 -0.88 18.84 7.30
CA ASP A 12 0.02 17.85 7.89
C ASP A 12 0.41 16.79 6.86
N ILE A 13 1.71 16.46 6.79
CA ILE A 13 2.23 15.39 5.95
C ILE A 13 1.91 14.06 6.64
N MET A 14 1.08 13.26 5.98
CA MET A 14 0.61 11.96 6.49
C MET A 14 1.49 10.81 6.01
N ALA A 15 2.02 10.92 4.80
CA ALA A 15 2.78 9.84 4.17
C ALA A 15 3.96 10.37 3.36
N VAL A 16 5.07 9.62 3.39
CA VAL A 16 6.25 9.87 2.56
C VAL A 16 6.81 8.54 2.06
N ARG A 17 7.17 8.47 0.77
CA ARG A 17 7.83 7.32 0.18
C ARG A 17 8.87 7.73 -0.85
N GLN A 18 9.97 6.98 -0.89
CA GLN A 18 11.01 7.14 -1.88
C GLN A 18 10.81 6.14 -3.03
N CYS A 19 11.14 6.57 -4.24
CA CYS A 19 11.30 5.72 -5.41
C CYS A 19 12.76 5.76 -5.86
N SER A 20 13.55 4.78 -5.44
CA SER A 20 14.99 4.76 -5.72
C SER A 20 15.32 4.73 -7.21
N PRO A 21 14.65 3.92 -8.06
CA PRO A 21 14.96 3.84 -9.48
C PRO A 21 14.73 5.15 -10.27
N LEU A 22 13.83 6.01 -9.80
CA LEU A 22 13.50 7.28 -10.45
C LEU A 22 14.14 8.48 -9.76
N GLY A 23 14.79 8.28 -8.60
CA GLY A 23 15.39 9.38 -7.83
C GLY A 23 14.35 10.41 -7.35
N VAL A 24 13.14 9.95 -7.01
CA VAL A 24 12.04 10.83 -6.55
C VAL A 24 11.54 10.44 -5.17
N ILE A 25 10.91 11.39 -4.50
CA ILE A 25 10.13 11.19 -3.27
C ILE A 25 8.70 11.63 -3.56
N ALA A 26 7.71 10.92 -3.02
CA ALA A 26 6.34 11.38 -2.95
C ALA A 26 6.00 11.68 -1.49
N THR A 27 5.28 12.77 -1.28
CA THR A 27 4.70 13.17 0.00
C THR A 27 3.22 13.40 -0.20
N ALA A 28 2.41 13.02 0.77
CA ALA A 28 0.99 13.33 0.76
C ALA A 28 0.51 13.85 2.11
N SER A 29 -0.57 14.60 2.07
CA SER A 29 -1.05 15.38 3.21
C SER A 29 -2.49 15.07 3.61
N HIS A 30 -2.88 15.60 4.77
CA HIS A 30 -4.22 15.46 5.32
C HIS A 30 -5.30 16.16 4.48
N ASP A 31 -4.96 17.20 3.71
CA ASP A 31 -5.88 17.88 2.78
C ASP A 31 -5.94 17.22 1.39
N GLY A 32 -5.32 16.05 1.24
CA GLY A 32 -5.37 15.25 0.00
C GLY A 32 -4.39 15.68 -1.08
N GLU A 33 -3.54 16.68 -0.82
CA GLU A 33 -2.46 17.06 -1.74
C GLU A 33 -1.41 15.94 -1.80
N LEU A 34 -0.94 15.66 -3.02
CA LEU A 34 0.19 14.77 -3.24
C LEU A 34 1.21 15.50 -4.10
N VAL A 35 2.47 15.49 -3.64
CA VAL A 35 3.57 16.13 -4.36
C VAL A 35 4.66 15.10 -4.60
N ILE A 36 5.16 15.05 -5.83
CA ILE A 36 6.36 14.28 -6.19
C ILE A 36 7.51 15.26 -6.35
N TRP A 37 8.62 14.96 -5.70
CA TRP A 37 9.83 15.78 -5.64
C TRP A 37 10.99 15.04 -6.29
N ARG A 38 11.89 15.78 -6.92
CA ARG A 38 13.17 15.23 -7.34
C ARG A 38 14.15 15.26 -6.16
N LEU A 39 14.80 14.14 -5.87
CA LEU A 39 15.63 14.00 -4.67
C LEU A 39 16.93 14.83 -4.73
N ASP A 40 17.53 14.94 -5.91
CA ASP A 40 18.78 15.66 -6.15
C ASP A 40 18.66 17.20 -6.02
N THR A 41 17.58 17.76 -6.55
CA THR A 41 17.33 19.20 -6.66
C THR A 41 16.36 19.71 -5.60
N GLN A 42 15.68 18.81 -4.89
CA GLN A 42 14.68 19.11 -3.87
C GLN A 42 13.49 19.93 -4.41
N ARG A 43 13.29 19.93 -5.72
CA ARG A 43 12.22 20.68 -6.38
C ARG A 43 10.99 19.80 -6.58
N PRO A 44 9.77 20.37 -6.44
CA PRO A 44 8.57 19.67 -6.84
C PRO A 44 8.59 19.44 -8.36
N ILE A 45 8.26 18.22 -8.77
CA ILE A 45 8.06 17.84 -10.17
C ILE A 45 6.59 18.03 -10.53
N ILE A 46 5.69 17.56 -9.66
CA ILE A 46 4.26 17.62 -9.89
C ILE A 46 3.49 17.74 -8.58
N HIS A 47 2.40 18.50 -8.64
CA HIS A 47 1.39 18.60 -7.60
C HIS A 47 0.09 17.97 -8.11
N LEU A 48 -0.42 17.00 -7.38
CA LEU A 48 -1.71 16.36 -7.64
C LEU A 48 -2.72 16.83 -6.58
N HIS A 49 -3.96 17.07 -7.02
CA HIS A 49 -5.07 17.55 -6.18
C HIS A 49 -4.84 18.91 -5.49
N ARG A 50 -3.96 19.77 -6.03
CA ARG A 50 -3.74 21.12 -5.50
C ARG A 50 -5.01 21.96 -5.65
N GLY A 51 -5.59 22.42 -4.54
CA GLY A 51 -6.70 23.39 -4.54
C GLY A 51 -8.11 22.82 -4.60
N THR A 52 -8.30 21.50 -4.47
CA THR A 52 -9.62 20.92 -4.24
C THR A 52 -10.07 21.20 -2.80
N GLN A 53 -10.96 22.17 -2.62
CA GLN A 53 -11.60 22.40 -1.31
C GLN A 53 -12.41 21.14 -0.93
N ALA A 54 -12.17 20.60 0.27
CA ALA A 54 -12.75 19.35 0.81
C ALA A 54 -12.23 18.02 0.25
N ALA A 55 -10.95 17.92 -0.12
CA ALA A 55 -10.31 16.63 -0.39
C ALA A 55 -10.03 15.85 0.91
N LEU A 56 -10.10 14.51 0.81
CA LEU A 56 -9.90 13.59 1.93
C LEU A 56 -8.40 13.34 2.18
N PRO A 57 -7.99 12.95 3.40
CA PRO A 57 -6.60 12.62 3.70
C PRO A 57 -6.05 11.52 2.81
N VAL A 58 -4.78 11.64 2.42
CA VAL A 58 -4.03 10.53 1.82
C VAL A 58 -3.25 9.81 2.91
N ASP A 59 -3.76 8.67 3.37
CA ASP A 59 -3.27 7.98 4.56
C ASP A 59 -1.96 7.20 4.29
N SER A 60 -1.79 6.65 3.09
CA SER A 60 -0.63 5.84 2.73
C SER A 60 -0.19 6.05 1.28
N LEU A 61 1.12 5.88 1.06
CA LEU A 61 1.75 5.86 -0.25
C LEU A 61 2.57 4.58 -0.41
N VAL A 62 2.64 4.07 -1.64
CA VAL A 62 3.58 3.01 -2.05
C VAL A 62 4.12 3.34 -3.44
N PHE A 63 5.44 3.34 -3.59
CA PHE A 63 6.06 3.23 -4.91
C PHE A 63 6.29 1.76 -5.25
N LEU A 64 5.85 1.37 -6.44
CA LEU A 64 6.09 0.07 -7.03
C LEU A 64 7.47 0.08 -7.68
N GLN A 65 8.51 -0.28 -6.90
CA GLN A 65 9.91 -0.09 -7.27
C GLN A 65 10.30 -0.83 -8.57
N HIS A 66 9.92 -2.10 -8.72
CA HIS A 66 10.18 -2.87 -9.93
C HIS A 66 9.52 -2.25 -11.17
N ARG A 67 8.29 -1.71 -11.05
CA ARG A 67 7.66 -0.97 -12.16
C ARG A 67 8.41 0.30 -12.51
N ALA A 68 8.90 1.00 -11.50
CA ALA A 68 9.65 2.24 -11.68
C ALA A 68 11.03 2.01 -12.32
N GLU A 69 11.68 0.88 -12.03
CA GLU A 69 12.94 0.46 -12.65
C GLU A 69 12.75 0.01 -14.11
N SER A 70 11.63 -0.66 -14.40
CA SER A 70 11.34 -1.16 -15.74
C SER A 70 11.04 -0.04 -16.73
N ARG A 71 11.79 -0.03 -17.84
CA ARG A 71 11.67 0.99 -18.90
C ARG A 71 10.29 1.05 -19.55
N THR A 72 9.58 -0.08 -19.59
CA THR A 72 8.25 -0.21 -20.22
C THR A 72 7.12 0.09 -19.24
N LEU A 73 7.38 0.00 -17.94
CA LEU A 73 6.39 0.15 -16.88
C LEU A 73 6.46 1.50 -16.15
N ARG A 74 7.59 2.21 -16.20
CA ARG A 74 7.80 3.46 -15.43
C ARG A 74 6.82 4.60 -15.72
N ASP A 75 6.18 4.59 -16.89
CA ASP A 75 5.14 5.56 -17.27
C ASP A 75 3.72 5.08 -16.93
N ARG A 76 3.57 3.89 -16.35
CA ARG A 76 2.29 3.27 -15.96
C ARG A 76 1.96 3.59 -14.50
N GLY A 77 1.08 2.81 -13.87
CA GLY A 77 0.77 2.97 -12.44
C GLY A 77 1.96 2.53 -11.60
N VAL A 78 2.72 3.51 -11.10
CA VAL A 78 3.97 3.32 -10.32
C VAL A 78 3.87 3.85 -8.90
N LEU A 79 3.04 4.87 -8.66
CA LEU A 79 2.73 5.38 -7.33
C LEU A 79 1.30 4.99 -6.98
N VAL A 80 1.10 4.43 -5.80
CA VAL A 80 -0.22 4.11 -5.26
C VAL A 80 -0.48 4.99 -4.05
N SER A 81 -1.65 5.61 -3.99
CA SER A 81 -2.12 6.41 -2.86
C SER A 81 -3.41 5.83 -2.28
N SER A 82 -3.55 5.76 -0.97
CA SER A 82 -4.83 5.50 -0.32
C SER A 82 -5.50 6.80 0.08
N GLN A 83 -6.77 6.98 -0.29
CA GLN A 83 -7.58 8.14 0.11
C GLN A 83 -8.96 7.62 0.54
N ALA A 84 -9.25 7.72 1.85
CA ALA A 84 -10.32 6.93 2.47
C ALA A 84 -10.17 5.43 2.11
N GLY A 85 -11.19 4.78 1.58
CA GLY A 85 -11.10 3.37 1.15
C GLY A 85 -10.57 3.18 -0.28
N TYR A 86 -10.26 4.24 -1.01
CA TYR A 86 -9.85 4.16 -2.41
C TYR A 86 -8.34 4.03 -2.58
N LEU A 87 -7.92 3.10 -3.43
CA LEU A 87 -6.54 2.92 -3.87
C LEU A 87 -6.40 3.43 -5.30
N CYS A 88 -5.71 4.56 -5.48
CA CYS A 88 -5.50 5.15 -6.79
C CYS A 88 -4.05 4.97 -7.25
N PHE A 89 -3.88 4.56 -8.51
CA PHE A 89 -2.60 4.32 -9.17
C PHE A 89 -2.27 5.50 -10.10
N TRP A 90 -1.05 5.98 -10.01
CA TRP A 90 -0.57 7.17 -10.70
C TRP A 90 0.72 6.87 -11.45
N SER A 91 0.88 7.48 -12.63
CA SER A 91 2.21 7.64 -13.22
C SER A 91 2.98 8.73 -12.49
N VAL A 92 4.32 8.73 -12.61
CA VAL A 92 5.16 9.83 -12.12
C VAL A 92 4.90 11.16 -12.84
N THR A 93 4.23 11.13 -13.99
CA THR A 93 3.76 12.31 -14.72
C THR A 93 2.39 12.80 -14.23
N GLY A 94 1.80 12.15 -13.22
CA GLY A 94 0.53 12.56 -12.59
C GLY A 94 -0.74 12.04 -13.24
N VAL A 95 -0.63 11.17 -14.24
CA VAL A 95 -1.79 10.58 -14.89
C VAL A 95 -2.33 9.47 -14.00
N LYS A 96 -3.61 9.57 -13.61
CA LYS A 96 -4.32 8.48 -12.93
C LYS A 96 -4.49 7.30 -13.89
N ARG A 97 -3.98 6.13 -13.52
CA ARG A 97 -3.98 4.90 -14.32
C ARG A 97 -5.04 3.89 -13.90
N GLY A 98 -5.59 4.04 -12.70
CA GLY A 98 -6.68 3.22 -12.17
C GLY A 98 -7.04 3.68 -10.77
N CYS A 99 -8.27 3.41 -10.32
CA CYS A 99 -8.64 3.59 -8.93
C CYS A 99 -9.83 2.68 -8.57
N PHE A 100 -9.78 2.08 -7.38
CA PHE A 100 -10.86 1.21 -6.89
C PHE A 100 -11.02 1.34 -5.37
N TYR A 101 -12.20 0.99 -4.86
CA TYR A 101 -12.46 0.92 -3.42
C TYR A 101 -12.04 -0.46 -2.90
N ALA A 102 -11.14 -0.51 -1.93
CA ALA A 102 -10.58 -1.77 -1.44
C ALA A 102 -11.41 -2.44 -0.33
N PRO A 103 -11.86 -1.73 0.73
CA PRO A 103 -12.56 -2.37 1.83
C PRO A 103 -13.86 -3.06 1.40
N GLU A 104 -14.25 -4.11 2.14
CA GLU A 104 -15.51 -4.80 1.90
C GLU A 104 -16.72 -3.96 2.34
N GLN A 105 -16.57 -3.24 3.46
CA GLN A 105 -17.64 -2.42 4.02
C GLN A 105 -17.52 -0.97 3.55
N PRO A 106 -18.62 -0.34 3.10
CA PRO A 106 -18.64 1.08 2.78
C PRO A 106 -18.29 1.94 4.01
N GLY A 107 -17.48 2.97 3.80
CA GLY A 107 -17.08 3.94 4.84
C GLY A 107 -15.76 3.61 5.56
N GLU A 108 -15.24 2.40 5.40
CA GLU A 108 -13.92 2.03 5.92
C GLU A 108 -12.78 2.67 5.10
N ARG A 109 -11.63 2.85 5.75
CA ARG A 109 -10.47 3.51 5.14
C ARG A 109 -9.28 2.58 5.08
N VAL A 110 -8.50 2.67 4.01
CA VAL A 110 -7.20 2.00 3.91
C VAL A 110 -6.14 2.92 4.50
N LEU A 111 -5.61 2.51 5.66
CA LEU A 111 -4.63 3.29 6.41
C LEU A 111 -3.20 2.97 6.02
N ILE A 112 -2.94 1.76 5.53
CA ILE A 112 -1.59 1.32 5.20
C ILE A 112 -1.58 0.39 4.00
N MET A 113 -0.48 0.46 3.24
CA MET A 113 -0.26 -0.39 2.06
C MET A 113 1.20 -0.83 1.97
N SER A 114 1.43 -1.97 1.33
CA SER A 114 2.76 -2.46 0.94
C SER A 114 2.69 -3.33 -0.32
N SER A 115 3.82 -3.66 -0.93
CA SER A 115 3.91 -4.48 -2.14
C SER A 115 5.20 -5.28 -2.13
N ASP A 116 5.23 -6.39 -2.86
CA ASP A 116 6.41 -7.20 -3.13
C ASP A 116 7.38 -6.46 -4.05
N GLN A 117 8.21 -5.58 -3.49
CA GLN A 117 8.98 -4.59 -4.26
C GLN A 117 9.87 -5.14 -5.38
N ILE A 118 10.27 -6.42 -5.30
CA ILE A 118 11.09 -7.11 -6.29
C ILE A 118 10.30 -7.40 -7.58
N LYS A 119 8.98 -7.63 -7.52
CA LYS A 119 8.16 -8.02 -8.67
C LYS A 119 7.00 -7.05 -8.93
N ASN A 120 6.45 -6.46 -7.88
CA ASN A 120 5.19 -5.71 -7.87
C ASN A 120 4.04 -6.50 -8.51
N SER A 121 3.92 -7.77 -8.12
CA SER A 121 2.81 -8.64 -8.50
C SER A 121 1.62 -8.50 -7.56
N ILE A 122 1.86 -8.13 -6.29
CA ILE A 122 0.81 -7.94 -5.29
C ILE A 122 0.83 -6.55 -4.67
N LEU A 123 -0.35 -6.09 -4.28
CA LEU A 123 -0.54 -4.98 -3.37
C LEU A 123 -1.27 -5.49 -2.13
N VAL A 124 -0.75 -5.15 -0.96
CA VAL A 124 -1.36 -5.48 0.33
C VAL A 124 -1.90 -4.20 0.92
N SER A 125 -3.16 -4.22 1.37
CA SER A 125 -3.82 -3.10 2.05
C SER A 125 -4.31 -3.53 3.44
N GLY A 126 -4.21 -2.61 4.40
CA GLY A 126 -4.75 -2.75 5.76
C GLY A 126 -5.69 -1.60 6.09
N ASP A 127 -6.85 -1.92 6.68
CA ASP A 127 -7.92 -0.96 6.92
C ASP A 127 -8.19 -0.63 8.40
N THR A 128 -9.18 0.25 8.61
CA THR A 128 -9.68 0.71 9.91
C THR A 128 -10.31 -0.38 10.78
N LYS A 129 -10.61 -1.57 10.24
CA LYS A 129 -11.13 -2.71 11.00
C LYS A 129 -10.06 -3.73 11.35
N GLY A 130 -8.82 -3.54 10.90
CA GLY A 130 -7.79 -4.56 11.05
C GLY A 130 -7.91 -5.68 9.99
N CYS A 131 -8.67 -5.43 8.92
CA CYS A 131 -8.76 -6.35 7.78
C CYS A 131 -7.56 -6.13 6.87
N LEU A 132 -6.90 -7.24 6.51
CA LEU A 132 -5.82 -7.30 5.55
C LEU A 132 -6.34 -7.89 4.24
N GLN A 133 -5.96 -7.27 3.12
CA GLN A 133 -6.36 -7.70 1.79
C GLN A 133 -5.15 -7.77 0.88
N ILE A 134 -5.07 -8.81 0.05
CA ILE A 134 -4.02 -9.00 -0.95
C ILE A 134 -4.64 -8.97 -2.34
N TRP A 135 -4.13 -8.10 -3.20
CA TRP A 135 -4.62 -7.87 -4.55
C TRP A 135 -3.55 -8.27 -5.57
N ASP A 136 -3.94 -8.96 -6.65
CA ASP A 136 -3.07 -9.18 -7.80
C ASP A 136 -3.06 -7.93 -8.68
N ILE A 137 -1.93 -7.23 -8.68
CA ILE A 137 -1.76 -6.03 -9.47
C ILE A 137 -0.97 -6.28 -10.73
N SER A 138 -0.51 -7.50 -11.04
CA SER A 138 0.45 -7.81 -12.11
C SER A 138 0.11 -7.16 -13.46
N SER A 139 -1.17 -7.11 -13.81
CA SER A 139 -1.70 -6.45 -15.02
C SER A 139 -2.43 -5.13 -14.75
N TYR A 140 -2.72 -4.82 -13.49
CA TYR A 140 -3.52 -3.65 -13.10
C TYR A 140 -2.75 -2.34 -13.26
N ALA A 141 -3.41 -1.35 -13.85
CA ALA A 141 -2.85 -0.03 -14.15
C ALA A 141 -1.58 -0.06 -15.04
N VAL A 142 -1.39 -1.13 -15.82
CA VAL A 142 -0.26 -1.31 -16.76
C VAL A 142 -0.65 -0.93 -18.20
N ASN A 143 -1.84 -1.29 -18.67
CA ASN A 143 -2.27 -1.05 -20.04
C ASN A 143 -3.18 0.18 -20.16
N ILE A 144 -3.07 0.90 -21.30
CA ILE A 144 -3.89 2.09 -21.60
C ILE A 144 -5.22 1.72 -22.29
N GLN A 145 -5.30 0.54 -22.92
CA GLN A 145 -6.31 0.27 -23.95
C GLN A 145 -7.56 -0.53 -23.53
N SER A 146 -7.57 -1.22 -22.41
CA SER A 146 -8.85 -1.74 -21.87
C SER A 146 -8.74 -1.94 -20.38
N GLN A 147 -9.60 -1.20 -19.70
CA GLN A 147 -10.27 -1.49 -18.45
C GLN A 147 -10.89 -0.16 -18.07
N SER A 148 -12.22 -0.12 -18.00
CA SER A 148 -12.94 0.97 -17.37
C SER A 148 -12.18 1.34 -16.10
N ALA A 149 -11.91 2.62 -15.86
CA ALA A 149 -11.11 3.09 -14.71
C ALA A 149 -11.66 2.69 -13.32
N CYS A 150 -12.73 1.89 -13.30
CA CYS A 150 -13.52 1.41 -12.18
C CYS A 150 -13.42 -0.11 -11.94
N GLU A 151 -12.74 -0.89 -12.81
CA GLU A 151 -12.52 -2.32 -12.51
C GLU A 151 -11.47 -2.46 -11.39
N GLN A 152 -11.76 -3.32 -10.42
CA GLN A 152 -10.85 -3.66 -9.34
C GLN A 152 -9.88 -4.78 -9.79
N PRO A 153 -8.61 -4.77 -9.35
CA PRO A 153 -7.74 -5.92 -9.54
C PRO A 153 -8.32 -7.17 -8.84
N PRO A 154 -7.94 -8.39 -9.27
CA PRO A 154 -8.33 -9.61 -8.57
C PRO A 154 -7.92 -9.58 -7.10
N LEU A 155 -8.87 -9.80 -6.19
CA LEU A 155 -8.58 -10.02 -4.78
C LEU A 155 -8.14 -11.48 -4.60
N LEU A 156 -6.92 -11.67 -4.09
CA LEU A 156 -6.34 -12.98 -3.86
C LEU A 156 -6.73 -13.55 -2.49
N GLN A 157 -6.60 -12.73 -1.45
CA GLN A 157 -6.87 -13.14 -0.07
C GLN A 157 -7.40 -11.97 0.74
N ARG A 158 -8.18 -12.30 1.77
CA ARG A 158 -8.72 -11.34 2.73
C ARG A 158 -8.99 -12.01 4.07
N TRP A 159 -8.56 -11.37 5.15
CA TRP A 159 -8.90 -11.81 6.50
C TRP A 159 -8.80 -10.69 7.53
N SER A 160 -9.46 -10.88 8.66
CA SER A 160 -9.27 -10.02 9.84
C SER A 160 -7.97 -10.43 10.53
N ALA A 161 -6.87 -9.70 10.26
CA ALA A 161 -5.58 -9.96 10.89
C ALA A 161 -5.56 -9.46 12.34
N HIS A 162 -6.29 -8.39 12.61
CA HIS A 162 -6.31 -7.70 13.90
C HIS A 162 -7.73 -7.29 14.29
N SER A 163 -7.91 -6.91 15.57
CA SER A 163 -9.21 -6.48 16.11
C SER A 163 -9.43 -4.97 16.03
N ARG A 164 -8.38 -4.23 15.67
CA ARG A 164 -8.31 -2.77 15.63
C ARG A 164 -7.57 -2.34 14.36
N PRO A 165 -7.58 -1.03 14.02
CA PRO A 165 -6.97 -0.54 12.79
C PRO A 165 -5.54 -1.06 12.56
N LEU A 166 -5.28 -1.53 11.34
CA LEU A 166 -3.93 -1.84 10.88
C LEU A 166 -3.15 -0.53 10.71
N VAL A 167 -2.04 -0.41 11.42
CA VAL A 167 -1.17 0.79 11.39
C VAL A 167 0.11 0.55 10.62
N CYS A 168 0.51 -0.72 10.44
CA CYS A 168 1.68 -1.09 9.65
C CYS A 168 1.42 -2.39 8.88
N VAL A 169 1.91 -2.45 7.64
CA VAL A 169 2.04 -3.70 6.89
C VAL A 169 3.33 -3.67 6.07
N GLU A 170 4.08 -4.76 6.09
CA GLU A 170 5.27 -4.95 5.26
C GLU A 170 5.27 -6.33 4.61
N VAL A 171 5.55 -6.37 3.30
CA VAL A 171 5.80 -7.62 2.58
C VAL A 171 7.28 -7.95 2.69
N LEU A 172 7.59 -9.04 3.38
CA LEU A 172 8.95 -9.50 3.65
C LEU A 172 9.29 -10.68 2.74
N HIS A 173 10.51 -10.69 2.21
CA HIS A 173 11.06 -11.83 1.50
C HIS A 173 12.16 -12.48 2.36
N VAL A 174 11.88 -13.66 2.91
CA VAL A 174 12.77 -14.37 3.84
C VAL A 174 12.87 -15.83 3.41
N ALA A 175 14.10 -16.30 3.17
CA ALA A 175 14.39 -17.67 2.75
C ALA A 175 13.52 -18.13 1.55
N ASP A 176 13.52 -17.34 0.49
CA ASP A 176 12.75 -17.56 -0.75
C ASP A 176 11.22 -17.61 -0.60
N ARG A 177 10.69 -17.16 0.55
CA ARG A 177 9.26 -17.12 0.86
C ARG A 177 8.82 -15.70 1.17
N GLU A 178 7.56 -15.41 0.84
CA GLU A 178 6.92 -14.13 1.15
C GLU A 178 6.10 -14.25 2.44
N PHE A 179 6.31 -13.30 3.35
CA PHE A 179 5.57 -13.16 4.59
C PHE A 179 5.01 -11.75 4.70
N LEU A 180 3.94 -11.61 5.48
CA LEU A 180 3.33 -10.33 5.80
C LEU A 180 3.56 -10.02 7.26
N LEU A 181 4.33 -8.97 7.54
CA LEU A 181 4.43 -8.39 8.87
C LEU A 181 3.31 -7.35 9.02
N THR A 182 2.63 -7.38 10.15
CA THR A 182 1.53 -6.46 10.46
C THR A 182 1.68 -5.91 11.87
N ALA A 183 1.24 -4.67 12.08
CA ALA A 183 1.04 -4.10 13.41
C ALA A 183 -0.28 -3.34 13.49
N SER A 184 -0.88 -3.33 14.67
CA SER A 184 -2.24 -2.81 14.90
C SER A 184 -2.30 -1.85 16.09
N ALA A 185 -3.31 -0.99 16.08
CA ALA A 185 -3.67 -0.15 17.21
C ALA A 185 -4.19 -0.93 18.44
N ASP A 186 -4.35 -2.25 18.36
CA ASP A 186 -4.53 -3.12 19.54
C ASP A 186 -3.24 -3.42 20.31
N GLY A 187 -2.09 -2.94 19.82
CA GLY A 187 -0.79 -3.11 20.46
C GLY A 187 -0.09 -4.42 20.12
N SER A 188 -0.66 -5.23 19.21
CA SER A 188 -0.03 -6.45 18.72
C SER A 188 0.70 -6.23 17.39
N ALA A 189 1.69 -7.09 17.16
CA ALA A 189 2.31 -7.27 15.86
C ALA A 189 2.34 -8.76 15.52
N GLY A 190 1.95 -9.10 14.30
CA GLY A 190 1.78 -10.48 13.84
C GLY A 190 2.47 -10.73 12.51
N LEU A 191 2.89 -11.97 12.31
CA LEU A 191 3.48 -12.46 11.07
C LEU A 191 2.55 -13.48 10.42
N TRP A 192 2.36 -13.36 9.11
CA TRP A 192 1.43 -14.18 8.34
C TRP A 192 2.09 -14.70 7.07
N THR A 193 1.61 -15.84 6.57
CA THR A 193 1.91 -16.26 5.20
C THR A 193 1.01 -15.51 4.22
N ARG A 194 1.36 -15.55 2.92
CA ARG A 194 0.50 -15.00 1.86
C ARG A 194 -0.87 -15.68 1.79
N ASP A 195 -0.96 -16.94 2.23
CA ASP A 195 -2.20 -17.74 2.23
C ASP A 195 -3.10 -17.45 3.44
N GLY A 196 -2.68 -16.57 4.36
CA GLY A 196 -3.45 -16.18 5.54
C GLY A 196 -3.16 -17.01 6.79
N ASP A 197 -2.22 -17.96 6.73
CA ASP A 197 -1.81 -18.70 7.93
C ASP A 197 -1.09 -17.77 8.90
N HIS A 198 -1.50 -17.83 10.17
CA HIS A 198 -0.87 -17.06 11.23
C HIS A 198 0.41 -17.77 11.68
N VAL A 199 1.56 -17.17 11.36
CA VAL A 199 2.87 -17.70 11.76
C VAL A 199 3.09 -17.48 13.25
N GLY A 200 2.71 -16.31 13.77
CA GLY A 200 2.74 -16.00 15.19
C GLY A 200 2.73 -14.51 15.48
N CYS A 201 2.54 -14.18 16.76
CA CYS A 201 2.64 -12.82 17.29
C CYS A 201 4.03 -12.58 17.88
N PHE A 202 4.54 -11.36 17.73
CA PHE A 202 5.79 -10.96 18.38
C PHE A 202 5.55 -10.77 19.89
N GLY A 203 6.44 -11.34 20.71
CA GLY A 203 6.34 -11.27 22.17
C GLY A 203 5.45 -12.32 22.82
N GLN A 204 4.94 -13.31 22.07
CA GLN A 204 4.19 -14.42 22.65
C GLN A 204 5.09 -15.41 23.41
N LEU A 205 4.51 -16.16 24.36
CA LEU A 205 5.23 -17.13 25.18
C LEU A 205 5.69 -18.36 24.39
N GLU A 206 4.89 -18.81 23.42
CA GLU A 206 5.21 -20.00 22.61
C GLU A 206 6.10 -19.63 21.43
N THR A 207 7.22 -20.33 21.27
CA THR A 207 8.14 -20.09 20.16
C THR A 207 7.57 -20.63 18.85
N TRP A 208 7.61 -19.82 17.80
CA TRP A 208 7.30 -20.20 16.42
C TRP A 208 8.57 -20.12 15.55
N SER A 209 8.57 -20.81 14.41
CA SER A 209 9.71 -20.78 13.48
C SER A 209 9.28 -20.49 12.05
N ILE A 210 9.88 -19.44 11.46
CA ILE A 210 9.67 -19.07 10.04
C ILE A 210 10.00 -20.24 9.10
N THR A 211 10.95 -21.10 9.46
CA THR A 211 11.35 -22.26 8.64
C THR A 211 10.57 -23.53 8.95
N GLY A 212 9.66 -23.50 9.95
CA GLY A 212 8.85 -24.66 10.35
C GLY A 212 7.35 -24.43 10.11
N PRO A 213 6.82 -24.69 8.90
CA PRO A 213 5.39 -24.50 8.58
C PRO A 213 4.41 -25.24 9.51
N ALA A 214 4.85 -26.31 10.17
CA ALA A 214 4.05 -27.04 11.16
C ALA A 214 3.71 -26.21 12.41
N THR A 215 4.42 -25.10 12.63
CA THR A 215 4.18 -24.20 13.78
C THR A 215 3.11 -23.14 13.51
N TYR A 216 2.58 -23.07 12.29
CA TYR A 216 1.63 -22.04 11.91
C TYR A 216 0.21 -22.44 12.25
N HIS A 217 -0.60 -21.46 12.63
CA HIS A 217 -2.03 -21.63 12.85
C HIS A 217 -2.75 -21.39 11.52
N ARG A 218 -3.29 -22.45 10.94
CA ARG A 218 -4.03 -22.35 9.67
C ARG A 218 -5.32 -21.58 9.86
N GLN A 219 -5.63 -20.73 8.90
CA GLN A 219 -6.98 -20.19 8.83
C GLN A 219 -7.93 -21.35 8.54
N GLY A 220 -8.91 -21.58 9.42
CA GLY A 220 -9.90 -22.63 9.20
C GLY A 220 -10.63 -22.36 7.89
N GLY A 221 -10.39 -23.19 6.88
CA GLY A 221 -11.09 -23.11 5.61
C GLY A 221 -12.59 -23.21 5.90
N GLY A 222 -13.32 -22.13 5.62
CA GLY A 222 -14.77 -22.19 5.56
C GLY A 222 -15.13 -23.26 4.54
N MET A 223 -15.59 -24.41 5.02
CA MET A 223 -16.27 -25.39 4.20
C MET A 223 -17.51 -24.69 3.63
N THR A 224 -17.43 -24.24 2.39
CA THR A 224 -18.62 -24.00 1.59
C THR A 224 -19.19 -25.36 1.22
N ASN A 225 -20.22 -25.78 1.94
CA ASN A 225 -21.20 -26.73 1.42
C ASN A 225 -22.04 -26.08 0.33
#